data_AF-A0A834HNN6-F1
#
_entry.id   AF-A0A834HNN6-F1
#
_cell.length_a   1.000
_cell.length_b   1.000
_cell.length_c   1.000
_cell.angle_alpha   90.00
_cell.angle_beta   90.00
_cell.angle_gamma   90.00
#
_symmetry.space_group_name_H-M   'P 1'
#
loop_
_entity.id
_entity.type
_entity.pdbx_description
1 polymer ?
#
loop_
_entity_poly.entity_id
_entity_poly.type
_entity_poly.pdbx_seq_one_letter_code
_entity_poly.pdbx_strand_id
1 'polypeptide(L)'
;MSDDSENDVGFEENHDNDVYYNKYKLLLEECSQLQRANEILVFRIQEVNKITKRRHKEVNFFRQRLLRNYGEDWSIIPPDILSDEEEDIKPAISNILSKDKIKQEKNEDGIRDKSDRSKSDKVKSSRKPARKKGSRPEKDPNAPKRPSNPFFQFCQEQRQILLEQITADLKPGETEPSKRELTRQLALKWGSLSAPDKKIYVDRYEKSKEKYHAEMEDYKKTK
;
A
#
# COMPACT_ATOMS: atom_id res chain seq x y z
N MET A 1 -24.85 -35.21 -72.58
CA MET A 1 -24.46 -36.01 -71.41
C MET A 1 -22.98 -35.80 -71.20
N SER A 2 -22.62 -35.04 -70.18
CA SER A 2 -21.29 -35.05 -69.56
C SER A 2 -21.56 -34.81 -68.09
N ASP A 3 -21.53 -35.92 -67.37
CA ASP A 3 -21.58 -36.05 -65.92
C ASP A 3 -20.16 -35.76 -65.41
N ASP A 4 -20.03 -34.74 -64.57
CA ASP A 4 -18.77 -34.44 -63.88
C ASP A 4 -19.12 -33.85 -62.50
N SER A 5 -19.72 -34.69 -61.65
CA SER A 5 -19.76 -34.43 -60.22
C SER A 5 -18.41 -34.82 -59.62
N GLU A 6 -17.43 -33.93 -59.72
CA GLU A 6 -16.22 -34.02 -58.91
C GLU A 6 -16.58 -33.78 -57.44
N ASN A 7 -16.79 -34.91 -56.78
CA ASN A 7 -16.63 -35.20 -55.36
C ASN A 7 -15.92 -34.09 -54.55
N ASP A 8 -16.69 -33.15 -54.00
CA ASP A 8 -16.25 -32.24 -52.93
C ASP A 8 -16.17 -33.05 -51.63
N VAL A 9 -15.08 -33.80 -51.48
CA VAL A 9 -14.74 -34.47 -50.23
C VAL A 9 -14.27 -33.38 -49.28
N GLY A 10 -15.21 -32.80 -48.54
CA GLY A 10 -14.91 -32.02 -47.36
C GLY A 10 -14.03 -32.85 -46.44
N PHE A 11 -12.74 -32.53 -46.40
CA PHE A 11 -11.83 -33.03 -45.38
C PHE A 11 -12.26 -32.38 -44.05
N GLU A 12 -13.21 -33.01 -43.36
CA GLU A 12 -13.38 -32.77 -41.93
C GLU A 12 -12.11 -33.33 -41.25
N GLU A 13 -11.13 -32.45 -41.04
CA GLU A 13 -9.97 -32.74 -40.20
C GLU A 13 -10.48 -33.08 -38.80
N ASN A 14 -10.57 -34.38 -38.50
CA ASN A 14 -10.94 -34.93 -37.20
C ASN A 14 -9.82 -34.62 -36.18
N HIS A 15 -9.72 -33.37 -35.74
CA HIS A 15 -8.80 -32.90 -34.71
C HIS A 15 -9.14 -33.38 -33.31
N ASP A 16 -10.24 -34.11 -33.13
CA ASP A 16 -10.66 -34.65 -31.84
C ASP A 16 -9.60 -35.61 -31.23
N ASN A 17 -8.75 -36.22 -32.06
CA ASN A 17 -7.61 -37.04 -31.64
C ASN A 17 -6.28 -36.27 -31.50
N ASP A 18 -6.23 -34.98 -31.85
CA ASP A 18 -5.02 -34.17 -31.68
C ASP A 18 -4.91 -33.66 -30.24
N VAL A 19 -3.93 -34.21 -29.52
CA VAL A 19 -3.62 -33.87 -28.13
C VAL A 19 -3.33 -32.37 -27.97
N TYR A 20 -2.71 -31.73 -28.95
CA TYR A 20 -2.38 -30.30 -28.87
C TYR A 20 -3.62 -29.43 -29.07
N TYR A 21 -4.51 -29.82 -30.00
CA TYR A 21 -5.78 -29.15 -30.21
C TYR A 21 -6.67 -29.21 -28.95
N ASN A 22 -6.76 -30.38 -28.31
CA ASN A 22 -7.50 -30.55 -27.06
C ASN A 22 -6.92 -29.71 -25.90
N LYS A 23 -5.58 -29.65 -25.77
CA LYS A 23 -4.92 -28.78 -24.78
C LYS A 23 -5.17 -27.29 -25.06
N TYR A 24 -5.12 -26.88 -26.32
CA TYR A 24 -5.44 -25.51 -26.72
C TYR A 24 -6.89 -25.14 -26.38
N LYS A 25 -7.84 -26.03 -26.67
CA LYS A 25 -9.26 -25.84 -26.34
C LYS A 25 -9.49 -25.70 -24.84
N LEU A 26 -8.84 -26.53 -24.02
CA LEU A 26 -8.89 -26.42 -22.56
C LEU A 26 -8.31 -25.10 -22.06
N LEU A 27 -7.17 -24.67 -22.61
CA LEU A 27 -6.56 -23.38 -22.26
C LEU A 27 -7.46 -22.20 -22.62
N LEU A 28 -8.11 -22.26 -23.78
CA LEU A 28 -9.07 -21.24 -24.22
C LEU A 28 -10.28 -21.19 -23.28
N GLU A 29 -10.78 -22.36 -22.86
CA GLU A 29 -11.87 -22.46 -21.90
C GLU A 29 -11.47 -21.88 -20.53
N GLU A 30 -10.28 -22.21 -20.04
CA GLU A 30 -9.74 -21.67 -18.78
C GLU A 30 -9.58 -20.14 -18.85
N CYS A 31 -9.08 -19.62 -19.97
CA CYS A 31 -8.97 -18.18 -20.19
C CYS A 31 -10.36 -17.51 -20.19
N SER A 32 -11.36 -18.13 -20.81
CA SER A 32 -12.76 -17.65 -20.78
C SER A 32 -13.35 -17.67 -19.37
N GLN A 33 -13.06 -18.71 -18.58
CA GLN A 33 -13.49 -18.82 -17.18
C GLN A 33 -12.85 -17.73 -16.32
N LEU A 34 -11.54 -17.51 -16.47
CA LEU A 34 -10.80 -16.45 -15.79
C LEU A 34 -11.33 -15.07 -16.15
N GLN A 35 -11.65 -14.84 -17.43
CA GLN A 35 -12.25 -13.58 -17.87
C GLN A 35 -13.61 -13.35 -17.21
N ARG A 36 -14.51 -14.34 -17.22
CA ARG A 36 -15.80 -14.25 -16.53
C ARG A 36 -15.64 -14.00 -15.02
N ALA A 37 -14.71 -14.67 -14.37
CA ALA A 37 -14.43 -14.46 -12.95
C ALA A 37 -13.96 -13.02 -12.67
N ASN A 38 -13.07 -12.49 -13.51
CA ASN A 38 -12.59 -11.12 -13.42
C ASN A 38 -13.73 -10.10 -13.61
N GLU A 39 -14.61 -10.32 -14.58
CA GLU A 39 -15.78 -9.45 -14.81
C GLU A 39 -16.69 -9.41 -13.58
N ILE A 40 -16.95 -10.56 -12.95
CA ILE A 40 -17.72 -10.65 -11.69
C ILE A 40 -17.02 -9.88 -10.56
N LEU A 41 -15.70 -10.04 -10.41
CA LEU A 41 -14.94 -9.33 -9.38
C LEU A 41 -14.98 -7.81 -9.59
N VAL A 42 -14.80 -7.35 -10.82
CA VAL A 42 -14.88 -5.92 -11.18
C VAL A 42 -16.26 -5.37 -10.83
N PHE A 43 -17.34 -6.07 -11.19
CA PHE A 43 -18.70 -5.66 -10.84
C PHE A 43 -18.90 -5.56 -9.32
N ARG A 44 -18.46 -6.57 -8.56
CA ARG A 44 -18.55 -6.56 -7.09
C ARG A 44 -17.78 -5.38 -6.47
N ILE A 45 -16.57 -5.09 -6.97
CA ILE A 45 -15.77 -3.96 -6.51
C ILE A 45 -16.51 -2.64 -6.79
N GLN A 46 -17.12 -2.49 -7.97
CA GLN A 46 -17.90 -1.30 -8.31
C GLN A 46 -19.09 -1.11 -7.36
N GLU A 47 -19.82 -2.18 -7.03
CA GLU A 47 -20.94 -2.11 -6.09
C GLU A 47 -20.49 -1.75 -4.67
N VAL A 48 -19.44 -2.38 -4.16
CA VAL A 48 -18.86 -2.03 -2.84
C VAL A 48 -18.41 -0.57 -2.81
N ASN A 49 -17.80 -0.07 -3.90
CA ASN A 49 -17.41 1.33 -4.01
C ASN A 49 -18.62 2.28 -4.01
N LYS A 50 -19.72 1.93 -4.69
CA LYS A 50 -20.96 2.72 -4.64
C LYS A 50 -21.53 2.79 -3.23
N ILE A 51 -21.61 1.65 -2.54
CA ILE A 51 -22.09 1.56 -1.15
C ILE A 51 -21.21 2.42 -0.23
N THR A 52 -19.89 2.30 -0.35
CA THR A 52 -18.94 3.05 0.48
C THR A 52 -19.04 4.55 0.24
N LYS A 53 -19.15 4.99 -1.03
CA LYS A 53 -19.35 6.40 -1.38
C LYS A 53 -20.67 6.94 -0.82
N ARG A 54 -21.75 6.16 -0.87
CA ARG A 54 -23.04 6.54 -0.30
C ARG A 54 -22.95 6.73 1.21
N ARG A 55 -22.39 5.74 1.93
CA ARG A 55 -22.17 5.81 3.38
C ARG A 55 -21.31 7.01 3.76
N HIS A 56 -20.23 7.27 3.02
CA HIS A 56 -19.37 8.42 3.27
C HIS A 56 -20.11 9.75 3.12
N LYS A 57 -20.97 9.90 2.11
CA LYS A 57 -21.82 11.08 1.94
C LYS A 57 -22.81 11.24 3.10
N GLU A 58 -23.46 10.14 3.52
CA GLU A 58 -24.40 10.14 4.65
C GLU A 58 -23.69 10.56 5.95
N VAL A 59 -22.53 9.97 6.26
CA VAL A 59 -21.71 10.34 7.44
C VAL A 59 -21.28 11.80 7.37
N ASN A 60 -20.81 12.29 6.22
CA ASN A 60 -20.43 13.69 6.06
C ASN A 60 -21.61 14.64 6.21
N PHE A 61 -22.80 14.24 5.76
CA PHE A 61 -24.02 15.02 5.94
C PHE A 61 -24.37 15.12 7.43
N PHE A 62 -24.36 14.01 8.16
CA PHE A 62 -24.61 14.02 9.60
C PHE A 62 -23.55 14.81 10.37
N ARG A 63 -22.27 14.67 10.00
CA ARG A 63 -21.17 15.50 10.53
C ARG A 63 -21.47 16.99 10.39
N GLN A 64 -21.77 17.43 9.18
CA GLN A 64 -22.00 18.86 8.91
C GLN A 64 -23.24 19.37 9.63
N ARG A 65 -24.30 18.54 9.72
CA ARG A 65 -25.52 18.88 10.44
C ARG A 65 -25.27 19.03 11.94
N LEU A 66 -24.51 18.11 12.55
CA LEU A 66 -24.15 18.16 13.96
C LEU A 66 -23.30 19.39 14.27
N LEU A 67 -22.25 19.63 13.47
CA LEU A 67 -21.38 20.79 13.63
C LEU A 67 -22.14 22.11 13.51
N ARG A 68 -23.08 22.21 12.55
CA ARG A 68 -23.89 23.41 12.33
C ARG A 68 -24.89 23.66 13.46
N ASN A 69 -25.49 22.61 14.02
CA ASN A 69 -26.57 22.76 15.00
C ASN A 69 -26.07 22.80 16.44
N TYR A 70 -24.98 22.09 16.76
CA TYR A 70 -24.52 21.85 18.12
C TYR A 70 -23.04 22.26 18.34
N GLY A 71 -22.28 22.59 17.29
CA GLY A 71 -20.87 22.97 17.42
C GLY A 71 -19.93 21.80 17.76
N GLU A 72 -20.46 20.58 17.82
CA GLU A 72 -19.72 19.37 18.16
C GLU A 72 -19.12 18.72 16.91
N ASP A 73 -17.82 18.45 16.94
CA ASP A 73 -17.16 17.63 15.92
C ASP A 73 -17.03 16.19 16.43
N TRP A 74 -17.83 15.29 15.86
CA TRP A 74 -17.82 13.85 16.14
C TRP A 74 -16.44 13.15 15.96
N SER A 75 -15.44 13.84 15.39
CA SER A 75 -14.05 13.36 15.34
C SER A 75 -13.33 13.46 16.69
N ILE A 76 -13.87 14.23 17.64
CA ILE A 76 -13.36 14.35 19.00
C ILE A 76 -14.22 13.43 19.86
N ILE A 77 -13.74 12.20 20.10
CA ILE A 77 -14.38 11.31 21.07
C ILE A 77 -14.05 11.87 22.46
N PRO A 78 -15.06 12.28 23.26
CA PRO A 78 -14.81 12.74 24.62
C PRO A 78 -14.06 11.65 25.41
N PRO A 79 -12.94 11.99 26.09
CA PRO A 79 -12.15 11.03 26.86
C PRO A 79 -12.96 10.28 27.93
N ASP A 80 -14.05 10.88 28.40
CA ASP A 80 -14.89 10.42 29.50
C ASP A 80 -15.77 9.19 29.18
N ILE A 81 -15.93 8.82 27.91
CA ILE A 81 -16.75 7.65 27.52
C ILE A 81 -15.97 6.33 27.65
N LEU A 82 -14.66 6.40 27.95
CA LEU A 82 -13.77 5.24 28.00
C LEU A 82 -13.20 4.95 29.41
N SER A 83 -13.59 5.68 30.47
CA SER A 83 -13.02 5.44 31.79
C SER A 83 -13.56 4.20 32.51
N ASP A 84 -14.77 3.74 32.18
CA ASP A 84 -15.47 2.76 33.03
C ASP A 84 -15.69 1.37 32.39
N GLU A 85 -15.43 1.16 31.09
CA GLU A 85 -15.77 -0.11 30.39
C GLU A 85 -14.62 -0.68 29.52
N GLU A 86 -13.38 -0.23 29.71
CA GLU A 86 -12.30 -0.36 28.71
C GLU A 86 -11.23 -1.43 28.99
N GLU A 87 -11.56 -2.54 29.66
CA GLU A 87 -10.63 -3.70 29.73
C GLU A 87 -10.85 -4.72 28.58
N ASP A 88 -12.05 -4.84 28.01
CA ASP A 88 -12.36 -5.93 27.06
C ASP A 88 -12.34 -5.56 25.56
N ILE A 89 -12.35 -4.27 25.19
CA ILE A 89 -12.55 -3.84 23.78
C ILE A 89 -11.23 -3.49 23.05
N LYS A 90 -10.14 -3.26 23.79
CA LYS A 90 -8.80 -2.92 23.25
C LYS A 90 -8.23 -3.90 22.19
N PRO A 91 -8.41 -5.24 22.28
CA PRO A 91 -7.91 -6.15 21.25
C PRO A 91 -8.71 -6.09 19.93
N ALA A 92 -9.96 -5.62 19.94
CA ALA A 92 -10.79 -5.54 18.73
C ALA A 92 -10.46 -4.30 17.87
N ILE A 93 -10.22 -3.14 18.51
CA ILE A 93 -9.95 -1.87 17.80
C ILE A 93 -8.53 -1.87 17.18
N SER A 94 -7.54 -2.43 17.87
CA SER A 94 -6.16 -2.54 17.37
C SER A 94 -6.03 -3.43 16.12
N ASN A 95 -6.86 -4.46 16.00
CA ASN A 95 -6.93 -5.33 14.82
C ASN A 95 -7.61 -4.66 13.60
N ILE A 96 -8.53 -3.72 13.82
CA ILE A 96 -9.20 -2.98 12.74
C ILE A 96 -8.29 -1.87 12.18
N LEU A 97 -7.59 -1.13 13.06
CA LEU A 97 -6.74 0.00 12.67
C LEU A 97 -5.47 -0.42 11.89
N SER A 98 -5.07 -1.69 11.98
CA SER A 98 -3.85 -2.22 11.37
C SER A 98 -4.01 -2.59 9.89
N LYS A 99 -5.24 -2.65 9.34
CA LYS A 99 -5.51 -3.02 7.93
C LYS A 99 -5.64 -1.85 6.95
N ASP A 100 -5.88 -0.62 7.41
CA ASP A 100 -6.23 0.51 6.54
C ASP A 100 -5.13 1.57 6.37
N LYS A 101 -3.93 1.14 5.93
CA LYS A 101 -2.97 2.06 5.29
C LYS A 101 -2.61 1.58 3.89
N ILE A 102 -3.60 1.64 2.99
CA ILE A 102 -3.37 1.64 1.55
C ILE A 102 -3.22 3.11 1.10
N LYS A 103 -2.05 3.40 0.51
CA LYS A 103 -1.68 4.69 -0.09
C LYS A 103 -2.64 5.06 -1.22
N GLN A 104 -3.12 6.31 -1.19
CA GLN A 104 -3.58 7.03 -2.37
C GLN A 104 -2.41 7.28 -3.32
N GLU A 105 -2.53 6.86 -4.57
CA GLU A 105 -1.80 7.44 -5.70
C GLU A 105 -2.75 8.32 -6.52
N LYS A 106 -2.27 9.52 -6.86
CA LYS A 106 -2.86 10.45 -7.82
C LYS A 106 -2.17 10.23 -9.17
N ASN A 107 -2.95 10.26 -10.26
CA ASN A 107 -2.75 11.00 -11.52
C ASN A 107 -3.91 10.64 -12.46
N GLU A 108 -4.79 11.58 -12.82
CA GLU A 108 -4.76 12.60 -13.90
C GLU A 108 -5.61 12.14 -15.10
N ASP A 109 -6.70 12.88 -15.38
CA ASP A 109 -7.06 13.43 -16.71
C ASP A 109 -8.54 13.81 -16.83
N GLY A 110 -8.82 14.96 -17.47
CA GLY A 110 -10.10 15.21 -18.15
C GLY A 110 -10.91 16.47 -17.80
N ILE A 111 -10.51 17.62 -18.36
CA ILE A 111 -11.32 18.50 -19.25
C ILE A 111 -12.79 18.78 -18.87
N ARG A 112 -13.11 20.07 -18.58
CA ARG A 112 -14.34 20.79 -19.03
C ARG A 112 -14.23 22.29 -18.69
N ASP A 113 -13.89 23.16 -19.63
CA ASP A 113 -14.74 23.89 -20.59
C ASP A 113 -15.11 25.31 -20.10
N LYS A 114 -14.96 26.26 -21.02
CA LYS A 114 -14.95 27.73 -20.85
C LYS A 114 -16.35 28.33 -21.00
N SER A 115 -16.56 29.48 -20.34
CA SER A 115 -17.50 30.60 -20.63
C SER A 115 -18.19 31.04 -19.32
N ASP A 116 -18.33 32.30 -18.93
CA ASP A 116 -18.00 33.61 -19.50
C ASP A 116 -18.12 34.68 -18.35
N ARG A 117 -17.61 35.90 -18.62
CA ARG A 117 -17.81 37.20 -17.91
C ARG A 117 -16.91 37.62 -16.73
N SER A 118 -15.88 38.39 -17.11
CA SER A 118 -15.49 39.77 -16.65
C SER A 118 -16.18 40.34 -15.39
N LYS A 119 -15.57 41.08 -14.45
CA LYS A 119 -14.53 42.14 -14.53
C LYS A 119 -14.11 42.57 -13.09
N SER A 120 -12.91 43.13 -12.98
CA SER A 120 -12.39 44.13 -12.01
C SER A 120 -12.09 43.82 -10.53
N ASP A 121 -10.80 44.05 -10.22
CA ASP A 121 -10.20 44.77 -9.08
C ASP A 121 -9.81 44.10 -7.73
N LYS A 122 -8.47 44.15 -7.51
CA LYS A 122 -7.71 44.45 -6.27
C LYS A 122 -7.88 43.57 -5.01
N VAL A 123 -6.80 42.88 -4.60
CA VAL A 123 -5.86 43.23 -3.49
C VAL A 123 -5.03 42.00 -3.07
N LYS A 124 -3.73 42.25 -2.83
CA LYS A 124 -2.68 41.34 -2.33
C LYS A 124 -2.99 40.77 -0.93
N SER A 125 -2.67 39.48 -0.67
CA SER A 125 -2.14 39.06 0.64
C SER A 125 -1.45 37.68 0.61
N SER A 126 -0.16 37.70 0.98
CA SER A 126 0.65 36.68 1.69
C SER A 126 0.65 35.21 1.25
N ARG A 127 1.64 34.84 0.42
CA ARG A 127 2.16 33.46 0.35
C ARG A 127 2.98 33.16 1.62
N LYS A 128 2.58 32.16 2.41
CA LYS A 128 3.38 31.62 3.52
C LYS A 128 4.68 30.98 2.98
N PRO A 129 5.85 31.21 3.59
CA PRO A 129 7.11 30.69 3.08
C PRO A 129 7.30 29.21 3.40
N ALA A 130 7.92 28.49 2.46
CA ALA A 130 8.36 27.11 2.62
C ALA A 130 9.29 26.98 3.83
N ARG A 131 9.02 26.01 4.71
CA ARG A 131 9.88 25.66 5.84
C ARG A 131 11.28 25.28 5.32
N LYS A 132 12.26 26.14 5.56
CA LYS A 132 13.68 25.82 5.42
C LYS A 132 13.97 24.57 6.26
N LYS A 133 14.61 23.59 5.63
CA LYS A 133 15.12 22.36 6.25
C LYS A 133 16.21 22.80 7.25
N GLY A 134 15.83 23.05 8.50
CA GLY A 134 16.76 23.43 9.56
C GLY A 134 17.88 22.40 9.64
N SER A 135 19.12 22.87 9.76
CA SER A 135 20.25 22.02 10.11
C SER A 135 19.87 21.22 11.34
N ARG A 136 20.05 19.90 11.28
CA ARG A 136 19.81 19.06 12.45
C ARG A 136 20.75 19.58 13.55
N PRO A 137 20.26 19.82 14.78
CA PRO A 137 21.13 20.23 15.87
C PRO A 137 22.25 19.19 15.99
N GLU A 138 23.47 19.69 16.09
CA GLU A 138 24.70 18.92 16.24
C GLU A 138 24.50 17.99 17.45
N LYS A 139 24.51 16.68 17.21
CA LYS A 139 24.35 15.71 18.29
C LYS A 139 25.65 15.70 19.08
N ASP A 140 25.55 15.85 20.41
CA ASP A 140 26.67 15.61 21.33
C ASP A 140 27.34 14.27 20.97
N PRO A 141 28.66 14.22 20.70
CA PRO A 141 29.35 13.01 20.26
C PRO A 141 29.39 11.92 21.34
N ASN A 142 29.20 12.29 22.61
CA ASN A 142 29.16 11.37 23.76
C ASN A 142 27.76 10.83 24.08
N ALA A 143 26.71 11.33 23.41
CA ALA A 143 25.36 10.82 23.64
C ALA A 143 25.22 9.40 23.05
N PRO A 144 24.64 8.44 23.80
CA PRO A 144 24.34 7.11 23.29
C PRO A 144 23.55 7.18 21.97
N LYS A 145 23.82 6.25 21.05
CA LYS A 145 23.10 6.18 19.77
C LYS A 145 21.80 5.41 19.94
N ARG A 146 20.69 5.98 19.48
CA ARG A 146 19.38 5.31 19.49
C ARG A 146 19.44 3.98 18.75
N PRO A 147 18.79 2.92 19.28
CA PRO A 147 18.75 1.63 18.62
C PRO A 147 18.02 1.73 17.28
N SER A 148 18.46 0.92 16.33
CA SER A 148 17.87 0.83 15.00
C SER A 148 16.51 0.13 15.04
N ASN A 149 15.47 0.69 14.40
CA ASN A 149 14.12 0.10 14.31
C ASN A 149 14.16 -1.34 13.74
N PRO A 150 13.29 -2.28 14.17
CA PRO A 150 13.21 -3.65 13.65
C PRO A 150 13.31 -3.76 12.12
N PHE A 151 12.56 -2.94 11.38
CA PHE A 151 12.60 -2.94 9.92
C PHE A 151 13.97 -2.52 9.36
N PHE A 152 14.64 -1.57 10.01
CA PHE A 152 15.95 -1.11 9.56
C PHE A 152 17.04 -2.13 9.86
N GLN A 153 16.94 -2.87 10.97
CA GLN A 153 17.80 -4.03 11.25
C GLN A 153 17.63 -5.11 10.17
N PHE A 154 16.38 -5.45 9.84
CA PHE A 154 16.07 -6.37 8.73
C PHE A 154 16.68 -5.88 7.41
N CYS A 155 16.53 -4.59 7.09
CA CYS A 155 17.11 -4.01 5.88
C CYS A 155 18.65 -4.01 5.88
N GLN A 156 19.31 -3.99 7.04
CA GLN A 156 20.78 -4.06 7.10
C GLN A 156 21.27 -5.46 6.74
N GLU A 157 20.62 -6.49 7.26
CA GLU A 157 20.98 -7.89 7.00
C GLU A 157 20.60 -8.33 5.60
N GLN A 158 19.36 -8.07 5.19
CA GLN A 158 18.82 -8.61 3.95
C GLN A 158 19.27 -7.85 2.71
N ARG A 159 19.77 -6.60 2.85
CA ARG A 159 20.23 -5.84 1.68
C ARG A 159 21.44 -6.49 1.01
N GLN A 160 22.36 -7.06 1.79
CA GLN A 160 23.53 -7.73 1.22
C GLN A 160 23.10 -9.02 0.50
N ILE A 161 22.26 -9.83 1.15
CA ILE A 161 21.72 -11.07 0.58
C ILE A 161 20.96 -10.79 -0.72
N LEU A 162 20.09 -9.78 -0.72
CA LEU A 162 19.29 -9.43 -1.89
C LEU A 162 20.15 -8.83 -3.02
N LEU A 163 21.21 -8.09 -2.67
CA LEU A 163 22.19 -7.61 -3.64
C LEU A 163 22.95 -8.78 -4.28
N GLU A 164 23.49 -9.69 -3.48
CA GLU A 164 24.19 -10.89 -3.94
C GLU A 164 23.32 -11.73 -4.86
N GLN A 165 22.05 -11.96 -4.47
CA GLN A 165 21.09 -12.71 -5.26
C GLN A 165 20.82 -12.05 -6.61
N ILE A 166 20.61 -10.73 -6.64
CA ILE A 166 20.42 -10.01 -7.91
C ILE A 166 21.71 -10.05 -8.74
N THR A 167 22.89 -9.85 -8.15
CA THR A 167 24.16 -9.91 -8.89
C THR A 167 24.48 -11.28 -9.47
N ALA A 168 24.01 -12.36 -8.84
CA ALA A 168 24.15 -13.72 -9.36
C ALA A 168 23.22 -13.99 -10.55
N ASP A 169 22.03 -13.39 -10.56
CA ASP A 169 21.03 -13.54 -11.62
C ASP A 169 21.22 -12.54 -12.78
N LEU A 170 22.03 -11.48 -12.58
CA LEU A 170 22.31 -10.44 -13.57
C LEU A 170 23.18 -10.98 -14.72
N LYS A 171 22.78 -10.66 -15.96
CA LYS A 171 23.61 -10.92 -17.15
C LYS A 171 24.78 -9.93 -17.18
N PRO A 172 25.95 -10.32 -17.72
CA PRO A 172 27.10 -9.42 -17.83
C PRO A 172 26.73 -8.16 -18.64
N GLY A 173 26.71 -7.00 -17.99
CA GLY A 173 26.38 -5.70 -18.58
C GLY A 173 25.15 -5.00 -18.01
N GLU A 174 24.38 -5.67 -17.15
CA GLU A 174 23.20 -5.07 -16.51
C GLU A 174 23.60 -4.32 -15.22
N THR A 175 22.93 -3.19 -14.94
CA THR A 175 23.41 -2.22 -13.93
C THR A 175 23.01 -2.66 -12.53
N GLU A 176 23.91 -2.54 -11.55
CA GLU A 176 23.59 -2.88 -10.16
C GLU A 176 22.33 -2.13 -9.66
N PRO A 177 21.42 -2.84 -8.96
CA PRO A 177 20.21 -2.23 -8.45
C PRO A 177 20.52 -1.13 -7.45
N SER A 178 19.91 0.04 -7.65
CA SER A 178 20.09 1.17 -6.73
C SER A 178 19.66 0.82 -5.30
N LYS A 179 20.37 1.34 -4.29
CA LYS A 179 20.02 1.16 -2.87
C LYS A 179 18.56 1.50 -2.54
N ARG A 180 17.96 2.43 -3.29
CA ARG A 180 16.53 2.78 -3.16
C ARG A 180 15.63 1.63 -3.61
N GLU A 181 15.96 0.98 -4.72
CA GLU A 181 15.22 -0.15 -5.26
C GLU A 181 15.32 -1.37 -4.34
N LEU A 182 16.53 -1.69 -3.88
CA LEU A 182 16.74 -2.74 -2.87
C LEU A 182 15.87 -2.50 -1.62
N THR A 183 15.81 -1.25 -1.14
CA THR A 183 15.01 -0.90 0.04
C THR A 183 13.51 -1.03 -0.23
N ARG A 184 13.05 -0.73 -1.44
CA ARG A 184 11.64 -0.91 -1.85
C ARG A 184 11.26 -2.39 -1.86
N GLN A 185 12.11 -3.26 -2.44
CA GLN A 185 11.87 -4.70 -2.45
C GLN A 185 11.89 -5.30 -1.03
N LEU A 186 12.81 -4.85 -0.18
CA LEU A 186 12.85 -5.26 1.23
C LEU A 186 11.62 -4.80 2.02
N ALA A 187 11.05 -3.64 1.72
CA ALA A 187 9.80 -3.20 2.34
C ALA A 187 8.63 -4.13 2.01
N LEU A 188 8.56 -4.63 0.76
CA LEU A 188 7.57 -5.62 0.35
C LEU A 188 7.80 -6.96 1.07
N LYS A 189 9.05 -7.44 1.09
CA LYS A 189 9.44 -8.68 1.79
C LYS A 189 9.12 -8.61 3.29
N TRP A 190 9.38 -7.47 3.92
CA TRP A 190 9.00 -7.23 5.31
C TRP A 190 7.49 -7.27 5.51
N GLY A 191 6.71 -6.68 4.60
CA GLY A 191 5.25 -6.77 4.60
C GLY A 191 4.76 -8.21 4.60
N SER A 192 5.35 -9.06 3.75
CA SER A 192 4.99 -10.47 3.59
C SER A 192 5.53 -11.41 4.66
N LEU A 193 6.49 -10.99 5.50
CA LEU A 193 7.01 -11.84 6.59
C LEU A 193 5.92 -12.23 7.58
N SER A 194 6.02 -13.44 8.10
CA SER A 194 5.12 -13.96 9.12
C SER A 194 5.32 -13.24 10.46
N ALA A 195 4.31 -13.29 11.34
CA ALA A 195 4.39 -12.72 12.68
C ALA A 195 5.57 -13.26 13.51
N PRO A 196 5.90 -14.57 13.52
CA PRO A 196 7.06 -15.07 14.29
C PRO A 196 8.39 -14.56 13.73
N ASP A 197 8.55 -14.45 12.41
CA ASP A 197 9.80 -13.93 11.82
C ASP A 197 10.01 -12.46 12.16
N LYS A 198 8.93 -11.66 12.10
CA LYS A 198 8.95 -10.25 12.53
C LYS A 198 9.30 -10.13 14.02
N LYS A 199 8.82 -11.06 14.85
CA LYS A 199 9.02 -11.05 16.30
C LYS A 199 10.51 -11.13 16.67
N ILE A 200 11.31 -11.93 15.95
CA ILE A 200 12.76 -12.01 16.19
C ILE A 200 13.43 -10.63 16.11
N TYR A 201 13.04 -9.82 15.13
CA TYR A 201 13.55 -8.47 14.94
C TYR A 201 13.01 -7.47 15.97
N VAL A 202 11.77 -7.66 16.42
CA VAL A 202 11.16 -6.86 17.51
C VAL A 202 11.85 -7.16 18.84
N ASP A 203 12.03 -8.41 19.20
CA ASP A 203 12.70 -8.84 20.44
C ASP A 203 14.15 -8.35 20.48
N ARG A 204 14.85 -8.39 19.34
CA ARG A 204 16.22 -7.84 19.24
C ARG A 204 16.23 -6.33 19.45
N TYR A 205 15.27 -5.61 18.88
CA TYR A 205 15.11 -4.18 19.09
C TYR A 205 14.80 -3.84 20.55
N GLU A 206 13.94 -4.60 21.23
CA GLU A 206 13.62 -4.40 22.64
C GLU A 206 14.86 -4.54 23.52
N LYS A 207 15.65 -5.60 23.31
CA LYS A 207 16.94 -5.77 23.99
C LYS A 207 17.90 -4.60 23.75
N SER A 208 18.01 -4.12 22.51
CA SER A 208 18.84 -2.96 22.19
C SER A 208 18.30 -1.67 22.79
N LYS A 209 16.99 -1.54 22.92
CA LYS A 209 16.31 -0.39 23.54
C LYS A 209 16.54 -0.32 25.04
N GLU A 210 16.51 -1.46 25.73
CA GLU A 210 16.85 -1.55 27.15
C GLU A 210 18.31 -1.15 27.41
N LYS A 211 19.25 -1.67 26.61
CA LYS A 211 20.67 -1.26 26.69
C LYS A 211 20.85 0.23 26.49
N TYR A 212 20.25 0.79 25.44
CA TYR A 212 20.29 2.23 25.17
C TYR A 212 19.68 3.04 26.32
N HIS A 213 18.61 2.55 26.94
CA HIS A 213 18.01 3.22 28.10
C HIS A 213 18.98 3.24 29.28
N ALA A 214 19.61 2.12 29.61
CA ALA A 214 20.62 2.06 30.66
C ALA A 214 21.80 3.01 30.39
N GLU A 215 22.37 2.97 29.17
CA GLU A 215 23.46 3.86 28.75
C GLU A 215 23.06 5.34 28.78
N MET A 216 21.81 5.66 28.43
CA MET A 216 21.27 7.03 28.50
C MET A 216 21.10 7.51 29.93
N GLU A 217 20.67 6.64 30.85
CA GLU A 217 20.58 6.99 32.27
C GLU A 217 21.97 7.27 32.85
N ASP A 218 22.97 6.49 32.48
CA ASP A 218 24.35 6.75 32.91
C ASP A 218 24.92 8.02 32.26
N TYR A 219 24.65 8.25 30.97
CA TYR A 219 25.04 9.49 30.29
C TYR A 219 24.43 10.72 30.94
N LYS A 220 23.14 10.67 31.33
CA LYS A 220 22.45 11.75 32.05
C LYS A 220 23.04 12.00 33.43
N LYS A 221 23.56 10.97 34.12
CA LYS A 221 24.24 11.13 35.42
C LYS A 221 25.64 11.74 35.26
N THR A 222 26.31 11.47 34.15
CA THR A 222 27.66 12.00 33.85
C THR A 222 27.68 13.40 33.24
N LYS A 223 26.51 13.95 32.86
CA LYS A 223 26.34 15.28 32.26
C LYS A 223 25.82 16.26 33.29
#